data_AF-A0A7X1ZJI0-F1
#
_entry.id   AF-A0A7X1ZJI0-F1
#
_cell.length_a   1.000
_cell.length_b   1.000
_cell.length_c   1.000
_cell.angle_alpha   90.00
_cell.angle_beta   90.00
_cell.angle_gamma   90.00
#
_symmetry.space_group_name_H-M   'P 1'
#
loop_
_entity.id
_entity.type
_entity.pdbx_description
1 polymer ?
#
loop_
_entity_poly.entity_id
_entity_poly.type
_entity_poly.pdbx_seq_one_letter_code
_entity_poly.pdbx_strand_id
1 'polypeptide(L)'
;MSKIADKIAMSERKLEETKAKFEADKADLTSLIKQRAKLEAEAVLDNNKQDAKRITEIDRQRDKLRSQIEIYPSLIKEIESRLEGLRKEKEEGILRENLTKQRKIGHKVEELSQELGTLLERANEANVKLQKYHSKYLELHKLTNQDVITKPITSGSHGWLRILTAVINSEVKGGGGRISPRYMGGPAPPI
;
A
#
# COMPACT_ATOMS: atom_id res chain seq x y z
N MET A 1 -2.57 -17.86 -2.31
CA MET A 1 -1.63 -16.84 -1.80
C MET A 1 -0.63 -16.52 -2.89
N SER A 2 -0.13 -15.27 -2.99
CA SER A 2 0.70 -14.83 -4.14
C SER A 2 2.02 -15.60 -4.21
N LYS A 3 2.37 -16.16 -5.37
CA LYS A 3 3.64 -16.90 -5.62
C LYS A 3 4.89 -16.11 -5.19
N ILE A 4 4.82 -14.77 -5.16
CA ILE A 4 5.91 -13.90 -4.69
C ILE A 4 5.97 -13.86 -3.15
N ALA A 5 4.82 -13.84 -2.46
CA ALA A 5 4.80 -13.86 -1.00
C ALA A 5 5.39 -15.17 -0.44
N ASP A 6 5.07 -16.30 -1.08
CA ASP A 6 5.64 -17.60 -0.69
C ASP A 6 7.15 -17.65 -0.93
N LYS A 7 7.64 -17.07 -2.05
CA LYS A 7 9.08 -16.95 -2.34
C LYS A 7 9.82 -16.07 -1.33
N ILE A 8 9.22 -14.95 -0.91
CA ILE A 8 9.79 -14.08 0.13
C ILE A 8 9.89 -14.85 1.45
N ALA A 9 8.80 -15.50 1.90
CA ALA A 9 8.79 -16.25 3.14
C ALA A 9 9.84 -17.38 3.15
N MET A 10 9.97 -18.14 2.05
CA MET A 10 11.01 -19.16 1.93
C MET A 10 12.42 -18.58 1.97
N SER A 11 12.63 -17.43 1.32
CA SER A 11 13.94 -16.78 1.27
C SER A 11 14.33 -16.15 2.61
N GLU A 12 13.37 -15.59 3.35
CA GLU A 12 13.55 -15.08 4.72
C GLU A 12 13.92 -16.20 5.68
N ARG A 13 13.19 -17.33 5.61
CA ARG A 13 13.55 -18.53 6.37
C ARG A 13 14.95 -19.01 6.04
N LYS A 14 15.34 -19.00 4.76
CA LYS A 14 16.66 -19.44 4.34
C LYS A 14 17.77 -18.50 4.80
N LEU A 15 17.51 -17.20 4.82
CA LEU A 15 18.42 -16.21 5.38
C LEU A 15 18.66 -16.48 6.86
N GLU A 16 17.59 -16.73 7.63
CA GLU A 16 17.67 -17.01 9.06
C GLU A 16 18.45 -18.30 9.34
N GLU A 17 18.15 -19.38 8.62
CA GLU A 17 18.90 -20.64 8.69
C GLU A 17 20.40 -20.43 8.39
N THR A 18 20.72 -19.59 7.41
CA THR A 18 22.10 -19.31 7.00
C THR A 18 22.84 -18.48 8.04
N LYS A 19 22.18 -17.47 8.63
CA LYS A 19 22.73 -16.65 9.73
C LYS A 19 22.97 -17.49 10.98
N ALA A 20 22.01 -18.31 11.37
CA ALA A 20 22.13 -19.21 12.51
C ALA A 20 23.31 -20.19 12.33
N LYS A 21 23.45 -20.75 11.12
CA LYS A 21 24.57 -21.65 10.80
C LYS A 21 25.92 -20.95 10.82
N PHE A 22 26.00 -19.72 10.30
CA PHE A 22 27.22 -18.92 10.34
C PHE A 22 27.70 -18.65 11.78
N GLU A 23 26.78 -18.29 12.69
CA GLU A 23 27.13 -18.06 14.09
C GLU A 23 27.48 -19.36 14.83
N ALA A 24 26.81 -20.48 14.52
CA ALA A 24 27.18 -21.79 15.03
C ALA A 24 28.60 -22.19 14.58
N ASP A 25 28.91 -22.06 13.29
CA ASP A 25 30.24 -22.41 12.74
C ASP A 25 31.35 -21.53 13.38
N LYS A 26 31.09 -20.25 13.67
CA LYS A 26 32.03 -19.39 14.43
C LYS A 26 32.25 -19.87 15.86
N ALA A 27 31.18 -20.28 16.55
CA ALA A 27 31.27 -20.80 17.91
C ALA A 27 32.09 -22.09 17.93
N ASP A 28 31.88 -22.98 16.96
CA ASP A 28 32.64 -24.22 16.78
C ASP A 28 34.11 -23.94 16.49
N LEU A 29 34.42 -22.99 15.60
CA LEU A 29 35.80 -22.58 15.34
C LEU A 29 36.49 -22.07 16.62
N THR A 30 35.77 -21.28 17.43
CA THR A 30 36.28 -20.77 18.71
C THR A 30 36.52 -21.91 19.71
N SER A 31 35.65 -22.92 19.74
CA SER A 31 35.79 -24.12 20.56
C SER A 31 37.04 -24.92 20.16
N LEU A 32 37.25 -25.15 18.86
CA LEU A 32 38.43 -25.84 18.34
C LEU A 32 39.73 -25.10 18.65
N ILE A 33 39.73 -23.76 18.59
CA ILE A 33 40.89 -22.94 18.99
C ILE A 33 41.23 -23.18 20.48
N LYS A 34 40.22 -23.19 21.36
CA LYS A 34 40.43 -23.45 22.80
C LYS A 34 40.93 -24.87 23.05
N GLN A 35 40.37 -25.87 22.37
CA GLN A 35 40.81 -27.26 22.49
C GLN A 35 42.25 -27.45 22.03
N ARG A 36 42.64 -26.82 20.93
CA ARG A 36 44.04 -26.83 20.45
C ARG A 36 44.98 -26.21 21.47
N ALA A 37 44.64 -25.03 22.02
CA ALA A 37 45.47 -24.35 23.01
C ALA A 37 45.63 -25.19 24.30
N LYS A 38 44.57 -25.91 24.72
CA LYS A 38 44.63 -26.82 25.85
C LYS A 38 45.58 -27.99 25.59
N LEU A 39 45.48 -28.64 24.43
CA LEU A 39 46.37 -29.74 24.04
C LEU A 39 47.82 -29.29 23.88
N GLU A 40 48.07 -28.08 23.37
CA GLU A 40 49.42 -27.53 23.32
C GLU A 40 49.99 -27.27 24.73
N ALA A 41 49.19 -26.76 25.66
CA ALA A 41 49.61 -26.57 27.05
C ALA A 41 49.92 -27.92 27.74
N GLU A 42 49.06 -28.93 27.56
CA GLU A 42 49.27 -30.28 28.09
C GLU A 42 50.51 -30.95 27.49
N ALA A 43 50.76 -30.79 26.18
CA ALA A 43 51.96 -31.31 25.54
C ALA A 43 53.26 -30.68 26.06
N VAL A 44 53.24 -29.38 26.39
CA VAL A 44 54.39 -28.64 26.95
C VAL A 44 54.64 -28.99 28.42
N LEU A 45 53.58 -29.16 29.21
CA LEU A 45 53.69 -29.40 30.66
C LEU A 45 53.91 -30.88 31.00
N ASP A 46 53.24 -31.80 30.31
CA ASP A 46 53.18 -33.23 30.67
C ASP A 46 54.02 -34.13 29.75
N ASN A 47 54.79 -33.57 28.80
CA ASN A 47 55.64 -34.31 27.85
C ASN A 47 54.91 -35.43 27.07
N ASN A 48 53.61 -35.24 26.82
CA ASN A 48 52.74 -36.28 26.31
C ASN A 48 52.79 -36.34 24.76
N LYS A 49 53.56 -37.29 24.22
CA LYS A 49 53.78 -37.43 22.76
C LYS A 49 52.56 -37.88 21.94
N GLN A 50 51.44 -38.24 22.59
CA GLN A 50 50.21 -38.68 21.91
C GLN A 50 49.34 -37.52 21.36
N ASP A 51 49.56 -36.28 21.79
CA ASP A 51 48.69 -35.15 21.44
C ASP A 51 48.93 -34.55 20.05
N ALA A 52 50.08 -34.86 19.42
CA ALA A 52 50.43 -34.36 18.10
C ALA A 52 49.39 -34.73 17.01
N LYS A 53 48.86 -35.97 17.04
CA LYS A 53 47.84 -36.42 16.07
C LYS A 53 46.50 -35.69 16.24
N ARG A 54 46.12 -35.38 17.49
CA ARG A 54 44.89 -34.64 17.79
C ARG A 54 45.01 -33.17 17.36
N ILE A 55 46.17 -32.55 17.58
CA ILE A 55 46.44 -31.18 17.12
C ILE A 55 46.33 -31.10 15.59
N THR A 56 46.93 -32.03 14.85
CA THR A 56 46.80 -32.04 13.38
C THR A 56 45.37 -32.22 12.88
N GLU A 57 44.56 -33.03 13.56
CA GLU A 57 43.15 -33.20 13.20
C GLU A 57 42.33 -31.94 13.49
N ILE A 58 42.57 -31.30 14.65
CA ILE A 58 41.93 -30.02 14.99
C ILE A 58 42.31 -28.92 13.98
N ASP A 59 43.58 -28.85 13.58
CA ASP A 59 44.02 -27.87 12.58
C ASP A 59 43.34 -28.08 11.22
N ARG A 60 43.20 -29.35 10.78
CA ARG A 60 42.43 -29.67 9.57
C ARG A 60 40.96 -29.25 9.68
N GLN A 61 40.32 -29.48 10.83
CA GLN A 61 38.93 -29.08 11.06
C GLN A 61 38.77 -27.56 11.09
N ARG A 62 39.72 -26.84 11.71
CA ARG A 62 39.75 -25.37 11.75
C ARG A 62 39.89 -24.78 10.36
N ASP A 63 40.79 -25.30 9.53
CA ASP A 63 41.00 -24.78 8.17
C ASP A 63 39.75 -25.00 7.30
N LYS A 64 39.10 -26.17 7.43
CA LYS A 64 37.82 -26.42 6.78
C LYS A 64 36.73 -25.44 7.24
N LEU A 65 36.57 -25.24 8.54
CA LEU A 65 35.59 -24.29 9.11
C LEU A 65 35.88 -22.85 8.68
N ARG A 66 37.15 -22.43 8.68
CA ARG A 66 37.56 -21.09 8.21
C ARG A 66 37.14 -20.84 6.76
N SER A 67 37.40 -21.80 5.87
CA SER A 67 37.00 -21.68 4.46
C SER A 67 35.47 -21.58 4.30
N GLN A 68 34.69 -22.24 5.14
CA GLN A 68 33.24 -22.15 5.12
C GLN A 68 32.74 -20.80 5.67
N ILE A 69 33.29 -20.37 6.80
CA ILE A 69 33.01 -19.07 7.46
C ILE A 69 33.27 -17.90 6.51
N GLU A 70 34.31 -17.98 5.68
CA GLU A 70 34.67 -16.93 4.72
C GLU A 70 33.60 -16.70 3.63
N ILE A 71 32.83 -17.74 3.26
CA ILE A 71 31.83 -17.68 2.19
C ILE A 71 30.50 -17.09 2.68
N TYR A 72 30.14 -17.31 3.96
CA TYR A 72 28.82 -16.92 4.50
C TYR A 72 28.48 -15.42 4.34
N PRO A 73 29.39 -14.46 4.59
CA PRO A 73 29.07 -13.04 4.41
C PRO A 73 28.58 -12.72 3.00
N SER A 74 29.25 -13.28 1.98
CA SER A 74 28.87 -13.10 0.57
C SER A 74 27.53 -13.77 0.28
N LEU A 75 27.29 -14.97 0.81
CA LEU A 75 26.03 -15.68 0.65
C LEU A 75 24.85 -14.94 1.32
N ILE A 76 25.04 -14.46 2.54
CA ILE A 76 24.04 -13.67 3.28
C ILE A 76 23.67 -12.42 2.50
N LYS A 77 24.68 -11.68 2.01
CA LYS A 77 24.47 -10.46 1.23
C LYS A 77 23.70 -10.72 -0.08
N GLU A 78 24.02 -11.82 -0.76
CA GLU A 78 23.32 -12.21 -1.99
C GLU A 78 21.84 -12.56 -1.71
N ILE A 79 21.56 -13.29 -0.62
CA ILE A 79 20.19 -13.61 -0.20
C ILE A 79 19.41 -12.34 0.17
N GLU A 80 20.03 -11.42 0.93
CA GLU A 80 19.43 -10.13 1.30
C GLU A 80 19.12 -9.27 0.06
N SER A 81 20.03 -9.20 -0.90
CA SER A 81 19.81 -8.46 -2.15
C SER A 81 18.65 -9.03 -2.96
N ARG A 82 18.53 -10.37 -3.03
CA ARG A 82 17.41 -11.02 -3.74
C ARG A 82 16.08 -10.81 -3.02
N LEU A 83 16.08 -10.82 -1.69
CA LEU A 83 14.91 -10.51 -0.88
C LEU A 83 14.42 -9.08 -1.12
N GLU A 84 15.34 -8.11 -1.19
CA GLU A 84 14.97 -6.73 -1.50
C GLU A 84 14.38 -6.60 -2.91
N GLY A 85 14.94 -7.30 -3.90
CA GLY A 85 14.40 -7.37 -5.26
C GLY A 85 12.96 -7.91 -5.29
N LEU A 86 12.71 -9.03 -4.58
CA LEU A 86 11.36 -9.61 -4.49
C LEU A 86 10.36 -8.69 -3.77
N ARG A 87 10.80 -7.95 -2.76
CA ARG A 87 9.95 -6.97 -2.06
C ARG A 87 9.55 -5.82 -2.99
N LYS A 88 10.50 -5.27 -3.75
CA LYS A 88 10.22 -4.24 -4.77
C LYS A 88 9.27 -4.75 -5.84
N GLU A 89 9.47 -5.96 -6.35
CA GLU A 89 8.57 -6.58 -7.34
C GLU A 89 7.14 -6.72 -6.79
N LYS A 90 6.99 -7.12 -5.53
CA LYS A 90 5.69 -7.21 -4.86
C LYS A 90 5.01 -5.84 -4.76
N GLU A 91 5.75 -4.82 -4.32
CA GLU A 91 5.24 -3.45 -4.17
C GLU A 91 4.81 -2.85 -5.51
N GLU A 92 5.61 -3.03 -6.55
CA GLU A 92 5.25 -2.60 -7.91
C GLU A 92 3.99 -3.31 -8.42
N GLY A 93 3.84 -4.61 -8.16
CA GLY A 93 2.65 -5.36 -8.51
C GLY A 93 1.39 -4.80 -7.85
N ILE A 94 1.46 -4.54 -6.54
CA ILE A 94 0.37 -3.93 -5.78
C ILE A 94 0.05 -2.53 -6.29
N LEU A 95 1.08 -1.72 -6.58
CA LEU A 95 0.91 -0.38 -7.11
C LEU A 95 0.20 -0.40 -8.47
N ARG A 96 0.61 -1.28 -9.39
CA ARG A 96 -0.04 -1.42 -10.70
C ARG A 96 -1.50 -1.86 -10.59
N GLU A 97 -1.80 -2.78 -9.68
CA GLU A 97 -3.17 -3.22 -9.43
C GLU A 97 -4.03 -2.07 -8.88
N ASN A 98 -3.52 -1.34 -7.89
CA ASN A 98 -4.20 -0.19 -7.28
C ASN A 98 -4.43 0.94 -8.29
N LEU A 99 -3.44 1.27 -9.11
CA LEU A 99 -3.59 2.26 -10.18
C LEU A 99 -4.66 1.83 -11.19
N THR A 100 -4.74 0.54 -11.52
CA THR A 100 -5.77 0.02 -12.42
C THR A 100 -7.17 0.15 -11.81
N LYS A 101 -7.32 -0.18 -10.52
CA LYS A 101 -8.59 0.00 -9.79
C LYS A 101 -8.96 1.48 -9.69
N GLN A 102 -8.00 2.35 -9.37
CA GLN A 102 -8.20 3.78 -9.27
C GLN A 102 -8.68 4.39 -10.59
N ARG A 103 -8.10 3.98 -11.73
CA ARG A 103 -8.56 4.43 -13.06
C ARG A 103 -10.00 4.00 -13.35
N LYS A 104 -10.36 2.76 -13.05
CA LYS A 104 -11.74 2.27 -13.24
C LYS A 104 -12.74 3.06 -12.38
N ILE A 105 -12.40 3.30 -11.12
CA ILE A 105 -13.25 4.10 -10.21
C ILE A 105 -13.32 5.54 -10.70
N GLY A 106 -12.20 6.13 -11.12
CA GLY A 106 -12.13 7.49 -11.67
C GLY A 106 -13.09 7.67 -12.86
N HIS A 107 -13.05 6.76 -13.83
CA HIS A 107 -13.99 6.79 -14.95
C HIS A 107 -15.44 6.68 -14.52
N LYS A 108 -15.75 5.84 -13.51
CA LYS A 108 -17.12 5.73 -13.00
C LYS A 108 -17.60 7.02 -12.34
N VAL A 109 -16.70 7.72 -11.63
CA VAL A 109 -17.01 9.05 -11.06
C VAL A 109 -17.27 10.04 -12.17
N GLU A 110 -16.43 10.09 -13.21
CA GLU A 110 -16.62 10.98 -14.36
C GLU A 110 -17.97 10.75 -15.05
N GLU A 111 -18.33 9.50 -15.33
CA GLU A 111 -19.63 9.12 -15.90
C GLU A 111 -20.80 9.61 -15.04
N LEU A 112 -20.77 9.32 -13.73
CA LEU A 112 -21.85 9.70 -12.82
C LEU A 112 -21.96 11.22 -12.65
N SER A 113 -20.85 11.94 -12.67
CA SER A 113 -20.85 13.41 -12.62
C SER A 113 -21.49 14.02 -13.87
N GLN A 114 -21.23 13.44 -15.05
CA GLN A 114 -21.89 13.87 -16.30
C GLN A 114 -23.40 13.56 -16.30
N GLU A 115 -23.78 12.39 -15.81
CA GLU A 115 -25.18 12.01 -15.65
C GLU A 115 -25.92 12.96 -14.69
N LEU A 116 -25.30 13.27 -13.55
CA LEU A 116 -25.83 14.22 -12.57
C LEU A 116 -26.03 15.61 -13.17
N GLY A 117 -25.06 16.12 -13.92
CA GLY A 117 -25.18 17.41 -14.64
C GLY A 117 -26.39 17.42 -15.58
N THR A 118 -26.55 16.36 -16.37
CA THR A 118 -27.68 16.20 -17.32
C THR A 118 -29.03 16.15 -16.59
N LEU A 119 -29.12 15.44 -15.46
CA LEU A 119 -30.36 15.37 -14.67
C LEU A 119 -30.71 16.71 -14.03
N LEU A 120 -29.71 17.46 -13.55
CA LEU A 120 -29.90 18.78 -12.98
C LEU A 120 -30.39 19.80 -14.02
N GLU A 121 -29.86 19.75 -15.24
CA GLU A 121 -30.35 20.57 -16.35
C GLU A 121 -31.83 20.33 -16.62
N ARG A 122 -32.23 19.05 -16.75
CA ARG A 122 -33.65 18.67 -16.95
C ARG A 122 -34.54 19.10 -15.79
N ALA A 123 -34.06 18.95 -14.55
CA ALA A 123 -34.79 19.39 -13.36
C ALA A 123 -34.98 20.91 -13.34
N ASN A 124 -33.95 21.67 -13.73
CA ASN A 124 -34.02 23.12 -13.83
C ASN A 124 -34.98 23.57 -14.93
N GLU A 125 -35.00 22.92 -16.10
CA GLU A 125 -35.98 23.19 -17.15
C GLU A 125 -37.43 22.96 -16.69
N ALA A 126 -37.69 21.85 -15.99
CA ALA A 126 -38.99 21.55 -15.41
C ALA A 126 -39.38 22.60 -14.37
N ASN A 127 -38.44 23.04 -13.54
CA ASN A 127 -38.65 24.08 -12.54
C ASN A 127 -39.00 25.44 -13.17
N VAL A 128 -38.34 25.84 -14.26
CA VAL A 128 -38.66 27.07 -15.00
C VAL A 128 -40.07 27.01 -15.58
N LYS A 129 -40.47 25.85 -16.15
CA LYS A 129 -41.84 25.65 -16.65
C LYS A 129 -42.86 25.74 -15.51
N LEU A 130 -42.60 25.09 -14.39
CA LEU A 130 -43.46 25.13 -13.20
C LEU A 130 -43.67 26.57 -12.72
N GLN A 131 -42.58 27.34 -12.56
CA GLN A 131 -42.65 28.74 -12.16
C GLN A 131 -43.52 29.56 -13.12
N LYS A 132 -43.31 29.39 -14.43
CA LYS A 132 -44.11 30.08 -15.45
C LYS A 132 -45.61 29.79 -15.32
N TYR A 133 -45.99 28.52 -15.15
CA TYR A 133 -47.40 28.16 -14.99
C TYR A 133 -47.98 28.60 -13.64
N HIS A 134 -47.19 28.53 -12.58
CA HIS A 134 -47.58 29.01 -11.25
C HIS A 134 -47.84 30.52 -11.27
N SER A 135 -46.96 31.32 -11.88
CA SER A 135 -47.18 32.76 -12.05
C SER A 135 -48.45 33.07 -12.84
N LYS A 136 -48.67 32.37 -13.96
CA LYS A 136 -49.91 32.51 -14.75
C LYS A 136 -51.16 32.15 -13.96
N TYR A 137 -51.10 31.08 -13.17
CA TYR A 137 -52.21 30.70 -12.29
C TYR A 137 -52.53 31.82 -11.30
N LEU A 138 -51.51 32.38 -10.63
CA LEU A 138 -51.70 33.48 -9.68
C LEU A 138 -52.27 34.73 -10.34
N GLU A 139 -51.85 35.06 -11.56
CA GLU A 139 -52.41 36.17 -12.34
C GLU A 139 -53.89 35.96 -12.64
N LEU A 140 -54.26 34.77 -13.13
CA LEU A 140 -55.65 34.43 -13.40
C LEU A 140 -56.50 34.40 -12.13
N HIS A 141 -55.98 33.82 -11.05
CA HIS A 141 -56.65 33.80 -9.75
C HIS A 141 -56.94 35.22 -9.25
N LYS A 142 -56.02 36.18 -9.43
CA LYS A 142 -56.27 37.59 -9.07
C LYS A 142 -57.42 38.22 -9.86
N LEU A 143 -57.66 37.76 -11.10
CA LEU A 143 -58.73 38.28 -11.96
C LEU A 143 -60.09 37.60 -11.66
N THR A 144 -60.08 36.31 -11.38
CA THR A 144 -61.30 35.51 -11.20
C THR A 144 -61.73 35.35 -9.75
N ASN A 145 -60.80 35.49 -8.81
CA ASN A 145 -60.96 35.19 -7.39
C ASN A 145 -61.54 33.77 -7.14
N GLN A 146 -61.20 32.82 -8.01
CA GLN A 146 -61.64 31.43 -7.94
C GLN A 146 -60.45 30.49 -7.76
N ASP A 147 -60.48 29.72 -6.68
CA ASP A 147 -59.54 28.64 -6.43
C ASP A 147 -59.95 27.37 -7.16
N VAL A 148 -59.19 27.04 -8.20
CA VAL A 148 -59.43 25.85 -9.05
C VAL A 148 -58.49 24.69 -8.72
N ILE A 149 -57.43 24.95 -7.93
CA ILE A 149 -56.47 23.94 -7.50
C ILE A 149 -56.87 23.42 -6.11
N THR A 150 -57.21 22.13 -6.03
CA THR A 150 -57.77 21.50 -4.82
C THR A 150 -56.73 20.81 -3.93
N LYS A 151 -55.46 20.78 -4.34
CA LYS A 151 -54.36 20.14 -3.61
C LYS A 151 -53.19 21.11 -3.43
N PRO A 152 -52.38 20.97 -2.35
CA PRO A 152 -51.16 21.74 -2.21
C PRO A 152 -50.23 21.54 -3.40
N ILE A 153 -49.71 22.65 -3.94
CA ILE A 153 -48.74 22.68 -5.03
C ILE A 153 -47.49 23.45 -4.61
N THR A 154 -46.37 23.21 -5.30
CA THR A 154 -45.13 23.96 -5.11
C THR A 154 -44.99 25.06 -6.17
N SER A 155 -44.43 26.20 -5.79
CA SER A 155 -44.06 27.29 -6.71
C SER A 155 -42.75 27.04 -7.44
N GLY A 156 -42.04 25.97 -7.11
CA GLY A 156 -40.71 25.67 -7.62
C GLY A 156 -39.59 26.40 -6.88
N SER A 157 -38.38 25.90 -7.06
CA SER A 157 -37.16 26.44 -6.46
C SER A 157 -36.71 27.73 -7.14
N HIS A 158 -36.48 28.78 -6.36
CA HIS A 158 -36.03 30.07 -6.88
C HIS A 158 -34.50 30.13 -6.91
N GLY A 159 -33.92 29.99 -8.10
CA GLY A 159 -32.49 30.19 -8.35
C GLY A 159 -31.55 29.06 -7.88
N TRP A 160 -31.88 28.31 -6.82
CA TRP A 160 -31.00 27.27 -6.28
C TRP A 160 -30.70 26.15 -7.26
N LEU A 161 -31.71 25.65 -7.98
CA LEU A 161 -31.48 24.63 -9.02
C LEU A 161 -30.58 25.14 -10.14
N ARG A 162 -30.75 26.42 -10.54
CA ARG A 162 -29.90 27.06 -11.55
C ARG A 162 -28.45 27.19 -11.07
N ILE A 163 -28.24 27.61 -9.82
CA ILE A 163 -26.91 27.73 -9.21
C ILE A 163 -26.25 26.36 -9.13
N LEU A 164 -26.96 25.35 -8.61
CA LEU A 164 -26.44 23.99 -8.48
C LEU A 164 -26.05 23.39 -9.85
N THR A 165 -26.91 23.57 -10.85
CA THR A 165 -26.63 23.13 -12.24
C THR A 165 -25.38 23.80 -12.79
N ALA A 166 -25.23 25.12 -12.58
CA ALA A 166 -24.07 25.86 -13.06
C ALA A 166 -22.76 25.40 -12.39
N VAL A 167 -22.78 25.18 -11.07
CA VAL A 167 -21.61 24.72 -10.30
C VAL A 167 -21.18 23.33 -10.76
N ILE A 168 -22.08 22.35 -10.80
CA ILE A 168 -21.73 20.98 -11.20
C ILE A 168 -21.22 20.95 -12.65
N ASN A 169 -21.86 21.70 -13.56
CA ASN A 169 -21.39 21.78 -14.95
C ASN A 169 -20.02 22.44 -15.08
N SER A 170 -19.70 23.43 -14.24
CA SER A 170 -18.35 24.03 -14.21
C SER A 170 -17.29 23.05 -13.68
N GLU A 171 -17.63 22.27 -12.65
CA GLU A 171 -16.74 21.25 -12.08
C GLU A 171 -16.46 20.13 -13.08
N VAL A 172 -17.50 19.65 -13.78
CA VAL A 172 -17.38 18.59 -14.80
C VAL A 172 -16.59 19.05 -16.03
N LYS A 173 -16.71 20.32 -16.45
CA LYS A 173 -16.01 20.87 -17.62
C LYS A 173 -14.60 21.39 -17.31
N GLY A 174 -14.10 21.17 -16.09
CA GLY A 174 -12.77 21.61 -15.64
C GLY A 174 -12.63 23.13 -15.49
N GLY A 175 -13.76 23.86 -15.54
CA GLY A 175 -13.82 25.31 -15.57
C GLY A 175 -14.10 25.91 -14.20
N GLY A 176 -13.17 25.77 -13.26
CA GLY A 176 -13.09 26.69 -12.11
C GLY A 176 -13.31 26.06 -10.73
N GLY A 177 -12.25 26.14 -9.92
CA GLY A 177 -12.31 26.08 -8.46
C GLY A 177 -12.58 24.70 -7.90
N ARG A 178 -11.50 23.97 -7.56
CA ARG A 178 -11.59 23.03 -6.43
C ARG A 178 -12.14 23.81 -5.23
N ILE A 179 -13.44 23.73 -4.96
CA ILE A 179 -13.89 23.71 -3.58
C ILE A 179 -13.49 22.33 -3.08
N SER A 180 -12.18 22.10 -2.92
CA SER A 180 -11.74 21.08 -1.99
C SER A 180 -12.27 21.58 -0.66
N PRO A 181 -13.18 20.86 0.02
CA PRO A 181 -13.22 21.01 1.45
C PRO A 181 -11.79 20.69 1.86
N ARG A 182 -11.08 21.67 2.41
CA ARG A 182 -9.95 21.39 3.29
C ARG A 182 -10.55 20.58 4.44
N TYR A 183 -10.79 19.29 4.23
CA TYR A 183 -10.74 18.33 5.30
C TYR A 183 -9.29 18.37 5.75
N MET A 184 -9.10 19.21 6.76
CA MET A 184 -8.06 19.18 7.76
C MET A 184 -7.37 17.82 7.73
N GLY A 185 -6.06 17.83 7.46
CA GLY A 185 -5.20 16.71 7.78
C GLY A 185 -5.32 16.42 9.26
N GLY A 186 -6.20 15.48 9.62
CA GLY A 186 -6.05 14.71 10.83
C GLY A 186 -4.90 13.72 10.60
N PRO A 187 -3.99 13.52 11.58
CA PRO A 187 -2.94 12.54 11.44
C PRO A 187 -3.56 11.16 11.18
N ALA A 188 -3.01 10.44 10.20
CA ALA A 188 -3.38 9.05 9.96
C ALA A 188 -3.20 8.25 11.28
N PRO A 189 -4.14 7.34 11.63
CA PRO A 189 -3.97 6.52 12.81
C PRO A 189 -2.70 5.65 12.64
N PRO A 190 -1.91 5.48 13.71
CA PRO A 190 -0.70 4.67 13.67
C PRO A 190 -1.08 3.21 13.35
N ILE A 191 -0.21 2.59 12.55
CA ILE A 191 -0.24 1.18 12.13
C ILE A 191 -0.22 0.26 13.34
#